data_AF-A0AA88TDU2-F1
#
_entry.id   AF-A0AA88TDU2-F1
#
_cell.length_a   1.000
_cell.length_b   1.000
_cell.length_c   1.000
_cell.angle_alpha   90.00
_cell.angle_beta   90.00
_cell.angle_gamma   90.00
#
_symmetry.space_group_name_H-M   'P 1'
#
loop_
_entity.id
_entity.type
_entity.pdbx_description
1 polymer ?
#
loop_
_entity_poly.entity_id
_entity_poly.type
_entity_poly.pdbx_seq_one_letter_code
_entity_poly.pdbx_strand_id
1 'polypeptide(L)'
;MEVEVTHPDHDYCSSAELAAVDLVLNENAELRAEVATLRRQVEKLAISCKFGLERFAASDDDIRLYTRFASYAHLMSFWSQIEPALPDMVRVTATPGQDVRHYASTSVHN
;
A
#
# COMPACT_ATOMS: atom_id res chain seq x y z
N MET A 1 40.80 -60.05 28.18
CA MET A 1 39.47 -59.47 28.40
C MET A 1 39.33 -58.41 27.32
N GLU A 2 38.72 -58.79 26.20
CA GLU A 2 38.55 -57.89 25.06
C GLU A 2 37.29 -57.05 25.32
N VAL A 3 37.46 -55.74 25.39
CA VAL A 3 36.34 -54.81 25.59
C VAL A 3 35.76 -54.54 24.21
N GLU A 4 34.61 -55.17 23.95
CA GLU A 4 33.79 -54.92 22.77
C GLU A 4 33.29 -53.47 22.83
N VAL A 5 33.90 -52.60 22.04
CA VAL A 5 33.48 -51.21 21.91
C VAL A 5 32.35 -51.17 20.90
N THR A 6 31.11 -51.16 21.37
CA THR A 6 29.93 -50.88 20.53
C THR A 6 30.05 -49.49 19.95
N HIS A 7 30.22 -49.39 18.63
CA HIS A 7 30.28 -48.12 17.92
C HIS A 7 28.86 -47.53 17.81
N PRO A 8 28.64 -46.24 18.12
CA PRO A 8 27.34 -45.61 17.93
C PRO A 8 27.06 -45.54 16.43
N ASP A 9 25.98 -46.17 16.00
CA ASP A 9 25.50 -46.13 14.62
C ASP A 9 25.19 -44.66 14.30
N HIS A 10 26.04 -44.05 13.48
CA HIS A 10 25.85 -42.67 13.05
C HIS A 10 24.75 -42.67 11.99
N ASP A 11 23.59 -42.10 12.34
CA ASP A 11 22.46 -41.95 11.42
C ASP A 11 22.81 -40.94 10.31
N TYR A 12 23.47 -41.43 9.25
CA TYR A 12 23.88 -40.65 8.08
C TYR A 12 22.69 -40.17 7.23
N CYS A 13 21.43 -40.47 7.60
CA CYS A 13 20.24 -40.03 6.87
C CYS A 13 19.89 -38.54 7.04
N SER A 14 20.64 -37.75 7.81
CA SER A 14 20.43 -36.30 7.97
C SER A 14 20.71 -35.45 6.71
N SER A 15 21.20 -36.05 5.61
CA SER A 15 21.46 -35.29 4.36
C SER A 15 20.20 -34.64 3.77
N ALA A 16 19.03 -35.26 3.93
CA ALA A 16 17.78 -34.69 3.48
C ALA A 16 17.33 -33.51 4.35
N GLU A 17 17.55 -33.60 5.67
CA GLU A 17 17.30 -32.51 6.61
C GLU A 17 18.25 -31.32 6.37
N LEU A 18 19.53 -31.58 6.09
CA LEU A 18 20.49 -30.54 5.79
C LEU A 18 20.15 -29.80 4.49
N ALA A 19 19.76 -30.54 3.44
CA ALA A 19 19.29 -29.95 2.18
C ALA A 19 17.98 -29.15 2.35
N ALA A 20 17.08 -29.61 3.23
CA ALA A 20 15.86 -28.87 3.56
C ALA A 20 16.17 -27.56 4.32
N VAL A 21 17.14 -27.59 5.23
CA VAL A 21 17.61 -26.40 5.95
C VAL A 21 18.23 -25.39 4.98
N ASP A 22 19.09 -25.82 4.06
CA ASP A 22 19.69 -24.93 3.06
C ASP A 22 18.64 -24.28 2.15
N LEU A 23 17.61 -25.03 1.75
CA LEU A 23 16.50 -24.51 0.96
C LEU A 23 15.72 -23.43 1.74
N VAL A 24 15.38 -23.70 3.00
CA VAL A 24 14.66 -22.76 3.88
C VAL A 24 15.50 -21.52 4.17
N LEU A 25 16.82 -21.66 4.31
CA LEU A 25 17.74 -20.54 4.48
C LEU A 25 17.78 -19.65 3.23
N ASN A 26 17.83 -20.27 2.05
CA ASN A 26 17.80 -19.54 0.78
C ASN A 26 16.48 -18.78 0.59
N GLU A 27 15.34 -19.44 0.82
CA GLU A 27 14.01 -18.83 0.75
C GLU A 27 13.89 -17.65 1.73
N ASN A 28 14.39 -17.80 2.96
CA ASN A 28 14.41 -16.70 3.93
C ASN A 28 15.24 -15.51 3.45
N ALA A 29 16.39 -15.78 2.80
CA ALA A 29 17.24 -14.72 2.27
C ALA A 29 16.54 -13.96 1.14
N GLU A 30 15.88 -14.68 0.24
CA GLU A 30 15.08 -14.11 -0.86
C GLU A 30 13.92 -13.26 -0.34
N LEU A 31 13.13 -13.79 0.61
CA LEU A 31 12.02 -13.06 1.23
C LEU A 31 12.50 -11.79 1.95
N ARG A 32 13.65 -11.84 2.64
CA ARG A 32 14.24 -10.65 3.28
C ARG A 32 14.66 -9.60 2.25
N ALA A 33 15.20 -10.02 1.12
CA ALA A 33 15.58 -9.12 0.03
C ALA A 33 14.34 -8.48 -0.62
N GLU A 34 13.26 -9.25 -0.79
CA GLU A 34 11.98 -8.74 -1.29
C GLU A 34 11.36 -7.73 -0.33
N VAL A 35 11.29 -8.04 0.97
CA VAL A 35 10.80 -7.11 2.01
C VAL A 35 11.60 -5.81 2.02
N ALA A 36 12.94 -5.89 1.91
CA ALA A 36 13.78 -4.69 1.83
C ALA A 36 13.49 -3.86 0.58
N THR A 37 13.27 -4.52 -0.56
CA THR A 37 12.92 -3.88 -1.82
C THR A 37 11.57 -3.19 -1.76
N LEU A 38 10.55 -3.89 -1.26
CA LEU A 38 9.20 -3.35 -1.07
C LEU A 38 9.21 -2.16 -0.11
N ARG A 39 9.94 -2.24 1.00
CA ARG A 39 10.09 -1.11 1.94
C ARG A 39 10.71 0.11 1.26
N ARG A 40 11.75 -0.07 0.45
CA ARG A 40 12.37 1.03 -0.31
C ARG A 40 11.40 1.63 -1.34
N GLN A 41 10.59 0.80 -2.00
CA GLN A 41 9.57 1.28 -2.93
C GLN A 41 8.48 2.09 -2.22
N VAL A 42 7.99 1.61 -1.06
CA VAL A 42 7.03 2.33 -0.21
C VAL A 42 7.61 3.67 0.26
N GLU A 43 8.86 3.70 0.73
CA GLU A 43 9.51 4.94 1.17
C GLU A 43 9.67 5.94 0.02
N LYS A 44 10.11 5.48 -1.16
CA LYS A 44 10.22 6.31 -2.36
C LYS A 44 8.86 6.90 -2.77
N LEU A 45 7.80 6.10 -2.74
CA LEU A 45 6.45 6.55 -3.04
C LEU A 45 5.94 7.54 -1.98
N ALA A 46 6.18 7.25 -0.70
CA ALA A 46 5.83 8.13 0.41
C ALA A 46 6.52 9.49 0.28
N ILE A 47 7.81 9.54 -0.06
CA ILE A 47 8.52 10.81 -0.28
C ILE A 47 7.89 11.62 -1.43
N SER A 48 7.44 10.96 -2.50
CA SER A 48 6.72 11.64 -3.59
C SER A 48 5.31 12.10 -3.21
N CYS A 49 4.63 11.40 -2.29
CA CYS A 49 3.29 11.74 -1.82
C CYS A 49 3.29 12.79 -0.67
N LYS A 50 4.36 12.85 0.12
CA LYS A 50 4.55 13.82 1.22
C LYS A 50 4.78 15.25 0.72
N PHE A 51 5.01 15.43 -0.57
CA PHE A 51 5.12 16.75 -1.17
C PHE A 51 3.72 17.33 -1.43
N GLY A 52 3.16 18.04 -0.45
CA GLY A 52 1.78 18.53 -0.58
C GLY A 52 1.27 19.25 0.66
N LEU A 53 -0.04 19.13 0.91
CA LEU A 53 -0.74 19.76 2.03
C LEU A 53 -0.28 19.24 3.41
N GLU A 54 0.40 18.09 3.47
CA GLU A 54 1.02 17.55 4.68
C GLU A 54 2.04 18.53 5.30
N ARG A 55 2.67 19.40 4.50
CA ARG A 55 3.55 20.46 5.05
C ARG A 55 2.83 21.45 5.96
N PHE A 56 1.51 21.55 5.81
CA PHE A 56 0.64 22.41 6.60
C PHE A 56 -0.11 21.62 7.70
N ALA A 57 0.21 20.34 7.93
CA ALA A 57 -0.47 19.51 8.91
C ALA A 57 -0.42 20.06 10.36
N ALA A 58 0.55 20.92 10.65
CA ALA A 58 0.69 21.59 11.95
C ALA A 58 -0.15 22.88 12.09
N SER A 59 -0.79 23.35 11.02
CA SER A 59 -1.51 24.63 10.96
C SER A 59 -2.87 24.45 10.29
N ASP A 60 -3.92 24.34 11.10
CA ASP A 60 -5.29 24.22 10.59
C ASP A 60 -5.75 25.46 9.83
N ASP A 61 -5.17 26.62 10.14
CA ASP A 61 -5.42 27.86 9.39
C ASP A 61 -4.88 27.78 7.96
N ASP A 62 -3.67 27.25 7.78
CA ASP A 62 -3.11 27.05 6.44
C ASP A 62 -3.91 26.00 5.65
N ILE A 63 -4.32 24.90 6.31
CA ILE A 63 -5.20 23.91 5.68
C ILE A 63 -6.50 24.55 5.22
N ARG A 64 -7.15 25.35 6.07
CA ARG A 64 -8.40 26.03 5.74
C ARG A 64 -8.23 27.02 4.62
N LEU A 65 -7.12 27.76 4.59
CA LEU A 65 -6.80 28.71 3.54
C LEU A 65 -6.70 28.03 2.17
N TYR A 66 -5.93 26.95 2.08
CA TYR A 66 -5.60 26.28 0.81
C TYR A 66 -6.66 25.27 0.34
N THR A 67 -7.41 24.65 1.25
CA THR A 67 -8.27 23.50 0.92
C THR A 67 -9.74 23.71 1.26
N ARG A 68 -10.04 24.71 2.10
CA ARG A 68 -11.37 24.99 2.67
C ARG A 68 -11.90 23.92 3.65
N PHE A 69 -11.12 22.88 3.96
CA PHE A 69 -11.41 22.00 5.10
C PHE A 69 -11.12 22.70 6.42
N ALA A 70 -11.85 22.34 7.48
CA ALA A 70 -11.72 22.97 8.78
C ALA A 70 -10.38 22.70 9.48
N SER A 71 -9.78 21.51 9.27
CA SER A 71 -8.49 21.10 9.82
C SER A 71 -7.83 20.05 8.94
N TYR A 72 -6.54 19.76 9.18
CA TYR A 72 -5.84 18.66 8.48
C TYR A 72 -6.52 17.31 8.70
N ALA A 73 -7.02 17.06 9.92
CA ALA A 73 -7.71 15.82 10.26
C ALA A 73 -9.00 15.62 9.45
N HIS A 74 -9.77 16.69 9.20
CA HIS A 74 -10.95 16.62 8.34
C HIS A 74 -10.58 16.30 6.90
N LEU A 75 -9.53 16.95 6.37
CA LEU A 75 -9.02 16.68 5.03
C LEU A 75 -8.58 15.21 4.89
N MET A 76 -7.84 14.67 5.85
CA MET A 76 -7.37 13.27 5.81
C MET A 76 -8.52 12.26 5.99
N SER A 77 -9.54 12.59 6.80
CA SER A 77 -10.75 11.76 6.94
C SER A 77 -11.59 11.74 5.66
N PHE A 78 -11.60 12.84 4.91
CA PHE A 78 -12.18 12.86 3.57
C PHE A 78 -11.32 12.06 2.58
N TRP A 79 -10.00 12.26 2.61
CA TRP A 79 -9.05 11.56 1.74
C TRP A 79 -9.20 10.03 1.85
N SER A 80 -9.28 9.49 3.06
CA SER A 80 -9.41 8.04 3.28
C SER A 80 -10.68 7.42 2.68
N GLN A 81 -11.74 8.22 2.47
CA GLN A 81 -12.97 7.77 1.83
C GLN A 81 -12.86 7.76 0.31
N ILE A 82 -12.08 8.67 -0.28
CA ILE A 82 -11.93 8.80 -1.73
C ILE A 82 -10.74 8.02 -2.28
N GLU A 83 -9.71 7.79 -1.48
CA GLU A 83 -8.47 7.10 -1.85
C GLU A 83 -8.72 5.74 -2.53
N PRO A 84 -9.62 4.87 -2.04
CA PRO A 84 -9.90 3.59 -2.69
C PRO A 84 -10.55 3.74 -4.08
N ALA A 85 -11.25 4.84 -4.33
CA ALA A 85 -11.96 5.08 -5.59
C ALA A 85 -11.12 5.87 -6.61
N LEU A 86 -9.95 6.40 -6.22
CA LEU A 86 -9.08 7.18 -7.12
C LEU A 86 -8.74 6.47 -8.44
N PRO A 87 -8.47 5.15 -8.49
CA PRO A 87 -8.15 4.47 -9.74
C PRO A 87 -9.30 4.53 -10.77
N ASP A 88 -10.54 4.62 -10.30
CA ASP A 88 -11.74 4.60 -11.13
C ASP A 88 -12.28 6.01 -11.44
N MET A 89 -11.63 7.06 -10.94
CA MET A 89 -12.09 8.43 -11.12
C MET A 89 -11.89 8.92 -12.56
N VAL A 90 -12.99 9.29 -13.21
CA VAL A 90 -12.98 9.89 -14.55
C VAL A 90 -13.02 11.41 -14.45
N ARG A 91 -12.04 12.08 -15.07
CA ARG A 91 -12.04 13.54 -15.20
C ARG A 91 -13.09 13.96 -16.23
N VAL A 92 -14.15 14.61 -15.77
CA VAL A 92 -15.14 15.27 -16.64
C VAL A 92 -14.70 16.71 -16.87
N THR A 93 -14.47 17.09 -18.12
CA THR A 93 -14.24 18.49 -18.51
C THR A 93 -15.43 18.96 -19.33
N ALA A 94 -16.08 20.04 -18.88
CA ALA A 94 -17.07 20.71 -19.71
C ALA A 94 -16.36 21.36 -20.90
N THR A 95 -16.64 20.89 -22.11
CA THR A 95 -16.29 21.61 -23.32
C THR A 95 -17.29 22.77 -23.47
N PRO A 96 -16.83 24.01 -23.69
CA PRO A 96 -17.75 25.10 -24.01
C PRO A 96 -18.39 24.77 -25.37
N GLY A 97 -19.62 24.25 -25.38
CA GLY A 97 -20.33 23.98 -26.64
C GLY A 97 -21.41 22.89 -26.64
N GLN A 98 -21.58 22.11 -25.58
CA GLN A 98 -22.67 21.12 -25.51
C GLN A 98 -23.52 21.28 -24.26
N ASP A 99 -24.19 22.42 -24.16
CA ASP A 99 -25.40 22.56 -23.35
C ASP A 99 -26.61 22.15 -24.23
N VAL A 100 -26.77 20.85 -24.45
CA VAL A 100 -28.01 20.30 -25.00
C VAL A 100 -28.84 19.81 -23.83
N ARG A 101 -29.60 20.77 -23.28
CA ARG A 101 -30.92 20.64 -22.65
C ARG A 101 -31.40 19.20 -22.47
N HIS A 102 -31.26 18.68 -21.25
CA HIS A 102 -31.99 17.49 -20.82
C HIS A 102 -32.55 17.64 -19.41
N TYR A 103 -33.22 18.75 -19.10
CA TYR A 103 -34.14 18.81 -17.95
C TYR A 103 -35.32 19.74 -18.24
N ALA A 104 -36.37 19.19 -18.87
CA ALA A 104 -37.76 19.59 -18.62
C ALA A 104 -38.71 18.66 -19.40
N SER A 105 -39.11 17.56 -18.76
CA SER A 105 -40.39 16.92 -19.07
C SER A 105 -41.06 16.61 -17.74
N THR A 106 -41.55 17.67 -17.09
CA THR A 106 -42.60 17.55 -16.09
C THR A 106 -43.88 17.19 -16.84
N SER A 107 -44.18 15.88 -16.87
CA SER A 107 -45.52 15.40 -17.17
C SER A 107 -46.44 15.86 -16.05
N VAL A 108 -47.28 16.86 -16.35
CA VAL A 108 -48.42 17.20 -15.49
C VAL A 108 -49.62 16.49 -16.11
N HIS A 109 -50.06 15.41 -15.49
CA HIS A 109 -51.36 14.79 -15.75
C HIS A 109 -52.22 15.01 -14.49
N ASN A 110 -53.31 15.75 -14.66
CA ASN A 110 -54.54 15.59 -13.89
C ASN A 110 -55.70 15.90 -14.83
#